data_AF-A0A0C4Y5J7-F1
#
_entry.id   AF-A0A0C4Y5J7-F1
#
_cell.length_a   1.000
_cell.length_b   1.000
_cell.length_c   1.000
_cell.angle_alpha   90.00
_cell.angle_beta   90.00
_cell.angle_gamma   90.00
#
_symmetry.space_group_name_H-M   'P 1'
#
loop_
_entity.id
_entity.type
_entity.pdbx_description
1 polymer ?
#
loop_
_entity_poly.entity_id
_entity_poly.type
_entity_poly.pdbx_seq_one_letter_code
_entity_poly.pdbx_strand_id
1 'polypeptide(L)'
;MTARQRHPRSAAEAREAATEAKLIAEPLARAGETTPTHETIHQSCHDLLRVSAGLESLLLLLELQADEQAANNGLHALLAPLKQQLDQAVNRVQALY
;
A
#
# COMPACT_ATOMS: atom_id res chain seq x y z
N MET A 1 17.55 -34.39 -45.34
CA MET A 1 16.59 -33.29 -45.53
C MET A 1 15.20 -33.89 -45.75
N THR A 2 14.42 -34.11 -44.68
CA THR A 2 12.97 -34.37 -44.81
C THR A 2 12.26 -33.63 -43.68
N ALA A 3 11.48 -32.63 -44.08
CA ALA A 3 10.73 -31.73 -43.23
C ALA A 3 9.63 -32.50 -42.48
N ARG A 4 9.65 -32.45 -41.15
CA ARG A 4 8.57 -32.98 -40.31
C ARG A 4 7.32 -32.11 -40.48
N GLN A 5 6.32 -32.68 -41.14
CA GLN A 5 4.99 -32.13 -41.35
C GLN A 5 4.32 -31.83 -40.00
N ARG A 6 3.95 -30.56 -39.76
CA ARG A 6 3.07 -30.17 -38.65
C ARG A 6 1.64 -30.55 -39.03
N HIS A 7 1.07 -31.53 -38.34
CA HIS A 7 -0.34 -31.92 -38.47
C HIS A 7 -1.26 -30.78 -38.00
N PRO A 8 -2.43 -30.57 -38.64
CA PRO A 8 -3.43 -29.63 -38.16
C PRO A 8 -4.09 -30.16 -36.87
N ARG A 9 -3.97 -29.40 -35.77
CA ARG A 9 -4.67 -29.68 -34.51
C ARG A 9 -6.17 -29.69 -34.76
N SER A 10 -6.87 -30.73 -34.32
CA SER A 10 -8.32 -30.79 -34.40
C SER A 10 -8.97 -29.67 -33.58
N ALA A 11 -10.20 -29.28 -33.93
CA ALA A 11 -10.94 -28.27 -33.18
C ALA A 11 -11.17 -28.66 -31.71
N ALA A 12 -11.16 -29.96 -31.39
CA ALA A 12 -11.26 -30.47 -30.03
C ALA A 12 -9.96 -30.23 -29.24
N GLU A 13 -8.80 -30.57 -29.82
CA GLU A 13 -7.49 -30.33 -29.21
C GLU A 13 -7.20 -28.83 -29.02
N ALA A 14 -7.67 -27.99 -29.93
CA ALA A 14 -7.56 -26.53 -29.80
C ALA A 14 -8.40 -26.00 -28.63
N ARG A 15 -9.59 -26.58 -28.40
CA ARG A 15 -10.46 -26.23 -27.27
C ARG A 15 -9.86 -26.71 -25.95
N GLU A 16 -9.32 -27.92 -25.92
CA GLU A 16 -8.65 -28.49 -24.75
C GLU A 16 -7.40 -27.67 -24.36
N ALA A 17 -6.55 -27.34 -25.34
CA ALA A 17 -5.40 -26.47 -25.11
C ALA A 17 -5.81 -25.05 -24.67
N ALA A 18 -6.94 -24.53 -25.17
CA ALA A 18 -7.47 -23.24 -24.73
C ALA A 18 -8.01 -23.30 -23.30
N THR A 19 -8.65 -24.40 -22.90
CA THR A 19 -9.10 -24.60 -21.52
C THR A 19 -7.93 -24.78 -20.56
N GLU A 20 -6.89 -25.51 -20.97
CA GLU A 20 -5.67 -25.69 -20.17
C GLU A 20 -4.90 -24.37 -20.02
N ALA A 21 -4.75 -23.61 -21.10
CA ALA A 21 -4.14 -22.28 -21.05
C ALA A 21 -4.94 -21.32 -20.16
N LYS A 22 -6.27 -21.41 -20.16
CA LYS A 22 -7.13 -20.59 -19.31
C LYS A 22 -6.99 -20.96 -17.82
N LEU A 23 -6.92 -22.26 -17.51
CA LEU A 23 -6.70 -22.77 -16.14
C LEU A 23 -5.33 -22.37 -15.58
N ILE A 24 -4.31 -22.23 -16.44
CA ILE A 24 -2.97 -21.74 -16.05
C ILE A 24 -2.94 -20.21 -15.93
N ALA A 25 -3.69 -19.49 -16.77
CA ALA A 25 -3.70 -18.03 -16.80
C ALA A 25 -4.56 -17.40 -15.68
N GLU A 26 -5.64 -18.07 -15.23
CA GLU A 26 -6.54 -17.56 -14.18
C GLU A 26 -5.82 -17.32 -12.82
N PRO A 27 -4.97 -18.24 -12.33
CA PRO A 27 -4.16 -18.00 -11.13
C PRO A 27 -3.16 -16.85 -11.29
N LEU A 28 -2.59 -16.69 -12.48
CA LEU A 28 -1.63 -15.62 -12.80
C LEU A 28 -2.29 -14.24 -12.92
N ALA A 29 -3.55 -14.18 -13.38
CA ALA A 29 -4.32 -12.95 -13.44
C ALA A 29 -4.73 -12.43 -12.04
N ARG A 30 -4.99 -13.34 -11.09
CA ARG A 30 -5.23 -12.97 -9.68
C ARG A 30 -4.00 -12.47 -8.95
N ALA A 31 -2.80 -12.83 -9.39
CA ALA A 31 -1.55 -12.27 -8.89
C ALA A 31 -1.31 -10.81 -9.33
N GLY A 32 -2.17 -10.26 -10.20
CA GLY A 32 -2.14 -8.87 -10.67
C GLY A 32 -2.93 -7.88 -9.81
N GLU A 33 -3.67 -8.34 -8.81
CA GLU A 33 -4.08 -7.46 -7.71
C GLU A 33 -2.82 -7.15 -6.92
N THR A 34 -2.22 -5.99 -7.17
CA THR A 34 -1.00 -5.51 -6.53
C THR A 34 -1.25 -5.32 -5.04
N THR A 35 -1.25 -6.43 -4.30
CA THR A 35 -1.12 -6.42 -2.85
C THR A 35 0.16 -5.64 -2.55
N PRO A 36 0.08 -4.57 -1.73
CA PRO A 36 1.25 -3.79 -1.39
C PRO A 36 2.29 -4.74 -0.79
N THR A 37 3.52 -4.70 -1.32
CA THR A 37 4.57 -5.59 -0.83
C THR A 37 4.89 -5.24 0.62
N HIS A 38 5.37 -6.21 1.38
CA HIS A 38 5.82 -6.00 2.76
C HIS A 38 6.78 -4.80 2.85
N GLU A 39 7.73 -4.70 1.92
CA GLU A 39 8.65 -3.58 1.81
C GLU A 39 7.94 -2.22 1.60
N THR A 40 6.97 -2.15 0.69
CA THR A 40 6.18 -0.92 0.48
C THR A 40 5.42 -0.52 1.74
N ILE A 41 4.90 -1.48 2.51
CA ILE A 41 4.18 -1.20 3.76
C ILE A 41 5.13 -0.68 4.84
N HIS A 42 6.29 -1.29 5.03
CA HIS A 42 7.30 -0.83 5.98
C HIS A 42 7.80 0.56 5.64
N GLN A 43 8.10 0.82 4.36
CA GLN A 43 8.50 2.14 3.90
C GLN A 43 7.40 3.18 4.14
N SER A 44 6.15 2.84 3.84
CA SER A 44 5.01 3.72 4.09
C SER A 44 4.82 4.02 5.58
N CYS A 45 4.96 3.01 6.45
CA CYS A 45 4.91 3.21 7.90
C CYS A 45 6.03 4.12 8.38
N HIS A 46 7.26 3.93 7.87
CA HIS A 46 8.39 4.79 8.18
C HIS A 46 8.14 6.24 7.77
N ASP A 47 7.60 6.48 6.57
CA ASP A 47 7.29 7.82 6.10
C ASP A 47 6.19 8.48 6.96
N LEU A 48 5.17 7.71 7.38
CA LEU A 48 4.14 8.19 8.30
C LEU A 48 4.69 8.51 9.71
N LEU A 49 5.63 7.72 10.22
CA LEU A 49 6.32 8.03 11.49
C LEU A 49 7.10 9.35 11.40
N ARG A 50 7.74 9.61 10.25
CA ARG A 50 8.41 10.90 10.02
C ARG A 50 7.42 12.06 10.02
N VAL A 51 6.25 11.89 9.40
CA VAL A 51 5.17 12.89 9.46
C VAL A 51 4.71 13.11 10.90
N SER A 52 4.53 12.04 11.68
CA SER A 52 4.15 12.15 13.10
C SER A 52 5.18 12.94 13.92
N ALA A 53 6.48 12.66 13.74
CA ALA A 53 7.54 13.41 14.41
C ALA A 53 7.56 14.90 13.98
N GLY A 54 7.26 15.19 12.71
CA GLY A 54 7.08 16.55 12.22
C GLY A 54 5.90 17.26 12.89
N LEU A 55 4.75 16.58 13.01
CA LEU A 55 3.59 17.10 13.73
C LEU A 55 3.89 17.35 15.21
N GLU A 56 4.65 16.47 15.86
CA GLU A 56 5.08 16.66 17.25
C GLU A 56 5.91 17.94 17.42
N SER A 57 6.83 18.18 16.49
CA SER A 57 7.67 19.38 16.49
C SER A 57 6.83 20.65 16.29
N LEU A 58 5.83 20.60 15.42
CA LEU A 58 4.88 21.70 15.21
C LEU A 58 4.02 21.97 16.44
N LEU A 59 3.51 20.92 17.10
CA LEU A 59 2.73 21.06 18.32
C LEU A 59 3.57 21.71 19.44
N LEU A 60 4.82 21.27 19.60
CA LEU A 60 5.74 21.87 20.56
C LEU A 60 5.99 23.35 20.26
N LEU A 61 6.20 23.71 18.98
CA LEU A 61 6.37 25.12 18.59
C LEU A 61 5.13 25.95 18.94
N LEU A 62 3.93 25.42 18.69
CA LEU A 62 2.68 26.10 19.01
C LEU A 62 2.47 26.27 20.52
N GLU A 63 2.87 25.29 21.32
CA GLU A 63 2.86 25.41 22.79
C GLU A 63 3.83 26.49 23.28
N LEU A 64 5.04 26.54 22.71
CA LEU A 64 6.03 27.56 23.05
C LEU A 64 5.59 28.99 22.70
N GLN A 65 4.72 29.12 21.68
CA GLN A 65 4.19 30.41 21.20
C GLN A 65 2.73 30.65 21.63
N ALA A 66 2.21 29.86 22.57
CA ALA A 66 0.78 29.89 22.94
C ALA A 66 0.31 31.25 23.47
N ASP A 67 1.18 31.97 24.18
CA ASP A 67 0.87 33.28 24.77
C ASP A 67 0.92 34.44 23.76
N GLU A 68 1.51 34.24 22.58
CA GLU A 68 1.67 35.29 21.56
C GLU A 68 0.44 35.45 20.66
N GLN A 69 -0.27 34.35 20.38
CA GLN A 69 -1.49 34.37 19.59
C GLN A 69 -2.48 33.27 20.00
N ALA A 70 -3.73 33.68 20.28
CA ALA A 70 -4.83 32.75 20.54
C ALA A 70 -5.08 31.74 19.39
N ALA A 71 -4.69 32.09 18.16
CA ALA A 71 -4.75 31.18 17.01
C ALA A 71 -3.84 29.95 17.18
N ASN A 72 -2.74 30.05 17.93
CA ASN A 72 -1.80 28.95 18.16
C ASN A 72 -2.47 27.85 19.00
N ASN A 73 -3.26 28.22 20.01
CA ASN A 73 -4.05 27.28 20.81
C ASN A 73 -5.11 26.57 19.95
N GLY A 74 -5.77 27.31 19.04
CA GLY A 74 -6.72 26.73 18.10
C GLY A 74 -6.06 25.73 17.14
N LEU A 75 -4.90 26.08 16.59
CA LEU A 75 -4.15 25.20 15.69
C LEU A 75 -3.62 23.96 16.42
N HIS A 76 -3.12 24.13 17.65
CA HIS A 76 -2.68 23.01 18.50
C HIS A 76 -3.83 22.03 18.76
N ALA A 77 -5.00 22.54 19.16
CA ALA A 77 -6.18 21.72 19.41
C ALA A 77 -6.66 20.94 18.18
N LEU A 78 -6.38 21.42 16.96
CA LEU A 78 -6.70 20.70 15.72
C LEU A 78 -5.61 19.68 15.35
N LEU A 79 -4.34 20.00 15.55
CA LEU A 79 -3.22 19.15 15.16
C LEU A 79 -2.97 17.99 16.13
N ALA A 80 -3.20 18.19 17.43
CA ALA A 80 -2.94 17.16 18.44
C ALA A 80 -3.78 15.89 18.23
N PRO A 81 -5.10 15.98 17.99
CA PRO A 81 -5.91 14.80 17.64
C PRO A 81 -5.47 14.13 16.34
N LEU A 82 -5.07 14.91 15.32
CA LEU A 82 -4.61 14.37 14.04
C LEU A 82 -3.32 13.56 14.18
N LYS A 83 -2.35 14.06 14.97
CA LYS A 83 -1.14 13.30 15.32
C LYS A 83 -1.51 12.00 16.04
N GLN A 84 -2.39 12.08 17.04
CA GLN A 84 -2.80 10.89 17.79
C GLN A 84 -3.47 9.84 16.88
N GLN A 85 -4.32 10.27 15.95
CA GLN A 85 -4.96 9.38 14.98
C GLN A 85 -3.94 8.75 14.03
N LEU A 86 -2.94 9.52 13.58
CA LEU A 86 -1.84 9.01 12.75
C LEU A 86 -1.02 7.96 13.49
N ASP A 87 -0.61 8.25 14.73
CA ASP A 87 0.16 7.31 15.57
C ASP A 87 -0.59 5.99 15.77
N GLN A 88 -1.88 6.08 16.09
CA GLN A 88 -2.72 4.88 16.25
C GLN A 88 -2.86 4.09 14.95
N ALA A 89 -3.02 4.76 13.81
CA ALA A 89 -3.13 4.10 12.52
C ALA A 89 -1.83 3.36 12.16
N VAL A 90 -0.67 4.01 12.34
CA VAL A 90 0.63 3.39 12.09
C VAL A 90 0.87 2.21 13.02
N ASN A 91 0.60 2.36 14.32
CA ASN A 91 0.75 1.27 15.29
C ASN A 91 -0.12 0.05 14.94
N ARG A 92 -1.36 0.27 14.46
CA ARG A 92 -2.24 -0.82 14.00
C ARG A 92 -1.66 -1.55 12.79
N VAL A 93 -1.08 -0.83 11.83
CA VAL A 93 -0.48 -1.44 10.64
C VAL A 93 0.78 -2.21 11.01
N GLN A 94 1.65 -1.62 11.84
CA GLN A 94 2.88 -2.27 12.30
C GLN A 94 2.60 -3.52 13.13
N ALA A 95 1.53 -3.55 13.93
CA ALA A 95 1.15 -4.74 14.69
C ALA A 95 0.72 -5.94 13.83
N LEU A 96 0.50 -5.75 12.52
CA LEU A 96 0.15 -6.82 11.58
C LEU A 96 1.38 -7.51 10.95
N TYR A 97 2.59 -7.03 11.21
CA TYR A 97 3.85 -7.48 10.61
C TYR A 97 4.95 -7.70 11.65
#